data_AF-A0A7X6MHK6-F1
#
_entry.id   AF-A0A7X6MHK6-F1
#
_cell.length_a   1.000
_cell.length_b   1.000
_cell.length_c   1.000
_cell.angle_alpha   90.00
_cell.angle_beta   90.00
_cell.angle_gamma   90.00
#
_symmetry.space_group_name_H-M   'P 1'
#
loop_
_entity.id
_entity.type
_entity.pdbx_description
1 polymer ?
#
loop_
_entity_poly.entity_id
_entity_poly.type
_entity_poly.pdbx_seq_one_letter_code
_entity_poly.pdbx_strand_id
1 'polypeptide(L)'
;DAEERAAEFIRDNVTKPVVGYVAGFTAPEGKTMGHAGAIVSGSSGTAAAKKEALEAVGVKVGTTPSEAARMVRTVLAGRSHGEEAGALSEAAPTAR
;
A
#
# COMPACT_ATOMS: atom_id res chain seq x y z
N ASP A 1 -9.87 0.31 -8.19
CA ASP A 1 -9.65 -1.14 -8.45
C ASP A 1 -8.30 -1.72 -8.04
N ALA A 2 -7.18 -1.42 -8.70
CA ALA A 2 -5.93 -2.17 -8.45
C ALA A 2 -5.40 -1.99 -7.02
N GLU A 3 -5.44 -0.77 -6.48
CA GLU A 3 -4.99 -0.46 -5.13
C GLU A 3 -5.96 -0.95 -4.04
N GLU A 4 -7.27 -1.03 -4.34
CA GLU A 4 -8.26 -1.62 -3.43
C GLU A 4 -8.05 -3.13 -3.29
N ARG A 5 -7.82 -3.84 -4.39
CA ARG A 5 -7.46 -5.27 -4.35
C ARG A 5 -6.13 -5.50 -3.64
N ALA A 6 -5.17 -4.60 -3.81
CA ALA A 6 -3.92 -4.64 -3.07
C ALA A 6 -4.16 -4.45 -1.57
N ALA A 7 -5.05 -3.54 -1.17
CA ALA A 7 -5.41 -3.31 0.21
C ALA A 7 -6.03 -4.56 0.85
N GLU A 8 -6.99 -5.20 0.17
CA GLU A 8 -7.59 -6.47 0.61
C GLU A 8 -6.54 -7.57 0.75
N PHE A 9 -5.68 -7.74 -0.25
CA PHE A 9 -4.62 -8.74 -0.19
C PHE A 9 -3.65 -8.49 0.97
N ILE A 10 -3.25 -7.25 1.21
CA ILE A 10 -2.36 -6.86 2.31
C ILE A 10 -3.00 -7.22 3.65
N ARG A 11 -4.26 -6.84 3.84
CA ARG A 11 -5.00 -7.14 5.07
C ARG A 11 -5.07 -8.65 5.34
N ASP A 12 -5.34 -9.44 4.31
CA ASP A 12 -5.67 -10.84 4.47
C ASP A 12 -4.42 -11.77 4.43
N ASN A 13 -3.30 -11.32 3.85
CA ASN A 13 -2.15 -12.19 3.55
C ASN A 13 -0.76 -11.65 3.98
N VAL A 14 -0.63 -10.36 4.33
CA VAL A 14 0.68 -9.74 4.54
C VAL A 14 0.90 -9.37 5.99
N THR A 15 1.82 -10.08 6.64
CA THR A 15 2.18 -9.84 8.06
C THR A 15 3.37 -8.90 8.25
N LYS A 16 4.19 -8.70 7.21
CA LYS A 16 5.29 -7.73 7.23
C LYS A 16 4.70 -6.32 7.11
N PRO A 17 5.28 -5.32 7.79
CA PRO A 17 4.81 -3.95 7.69
C PRO A 17 4.96 -3.44 6.25
N VAL A 18 3.89 -2.84 5.75
CA VAL A 18 3.82 -2.33 4.37
C VAL A 18 3.83 -0.81 4.39
N VAL A 19 4.65 -0.22 3.52
CA VAL A 19 4.71 1.22 3.26
C VAL A 19 4.53 1.43 1.76
N GLY A 20 3.62 2.33 1.40
CA GLY A 20 3.30 2.67 0.01
C GLY A 20 3.74 4.08 -0.37
N TYR A 21 3.86 4.30 -1.68
CA TYR A 21 3.96 5.62 -2.28
C TYR A 21 3.05 5.65 -3.50
N VAL A 22 2.20 6.67 -3.59
CA VAL A 22 1.34 6.90 -4.75
C VAL A 22 1.82 8.16 -5.45
N ALA A 23 2.21 8.04 -6.72
CA ALA A 23 2.58 9.19 -7.53
C ALA A 23 1.34 9.87 -8.11
N GLY A 24 1.46 11.15 -8.50
CA GLY A 24 0.39 11.86 -9.21
C GLY A 24 -0.58 12.63 -8.33
N PHE A 25 -0.23 12.96 -7.07
CA PHE A 25 -0.99 13.90 -6.24
C PHE A 25 -1.16 15.29 -6.85
N THR A 26 -0.23 15.68 -7.73
CA THR A 26 -0.26 16.95 -8.46
C THR A 26 -0.70 16.78 -9.92
N ALA A 27 -1.17 15.58 -10.31
CA ALA A 27 -1.59 15.34 -11.68
C ALA A 27 -2.90 16.09 -11.97
N PRO A 28 -2.95 16.90 -13.04
CA PRO A 28 -4.19 17.55 -13.45
C PRO A 28 -5.19 16.51 -13.97
N GLU A 29 -6.47 16.72 -13.68
CA GLU A 29 -7.54 15.85 -14.16
C GLU A 29 -7.54 15.73 -15.70
N GLY A 30 -7.87 14.54 -16.20
CA GLY A 30 -7.99 14.30 -17.64
C GLY A 30 -6.66 14.26 -18.41
N LYS A 31 -5.50 14.21 -17.75
CA LYS A 31 -4.19 14.02 -18.41
C LYS A 31 -3.56 12.68 -18.09
N THR A 32 -3.07 12.01 -19.13
CA THR A 32 -2.28 10.78 -19.01
C THR A 32 -0.83 11.11 -18.67
N MET A 33 -0.36 10.67 -17.50
CA MET A 33 1.03 10.88 -17.06
C MET A 33 1.87 9.64 -17.37
N GLY A 34 2.50 9.61 -18.55
CA GLY A 34 3.64 8.74 -18.89
C GLY A 34 3.38 7.22 -18.98
N HIS A 35 2.96 6.57 -17.89
CA HIS A 35 2.57 5.15 -17.90
C HIS A 35 1.14 5.01 -18.43
N ALA A 36 0.93 4.05 -19.34
CA ALA A 36 -0.36 3.84 -20.02
C ALA A 36 -1.57 3.61 -19.08
N GLY A 37 -1.35 3.30 -17.79
CA GLY A 37 -2.39 3.13 -16.78
C GLY A 37 -2.61 4.31 -15.82
N ALA A 38 -1.90 5.43 -15.99
CA ALA A 38 -2.04 6.63 -15.14
C ALA A 38 -3.06 7.62 -15.72
N ILE A 39 -4.27 7.15 -16.01
CA ILE A 39 -5.40 8.00 -16.41
C ILE A 39 -6.25 8.28 -15.16
N VAL A 40 -6.40 9.55 -14.81
CA VAL A 40 -7.34 9.99 -13.76
C VAL A 40 -8.70 10.21 -14.41
N SER A 41 -9.65 9.29 -14.22
CA SER A 41 -11.02 9.37 -14.75
C SER A 41 -12.04 9.48 -13.60
N GLY A 42 -12.50 10.70 -13.29
CA GLY A 42 -13.47 10.94 -12.21
C GLY A 42 -12.85 10.82 -10.80
N SER A 43 -13.67 10.54 -9.77
CA SER A 43 -13.19 10.37 -8.39
C SER A 43 -12.40 9.08 -8.16
N SER A 44 -12.60 8.08 -9.02
CA SER A 44 -11.86 6.81 -8.99
C SER A 44 -10.56 6.93 -9.79
N GLY A 45 -9.45 6.48 -9.21
CA GLY A 45 -8.12 6.56 -9.84
C GLY A 45 -7.29 7.80 -9.47
N THR A 46 -7.83 8.73 -8.68
CA THR A 46 -7.03 9.82 -8.11
C THR A 46 -5.99 9.27 -7.12
N ALA A 47 -4.85 9.94 -7.01
CA ALA A 47 -3.82 9.55 -6.03
C ALA A 47 -4.34 9.60 -4.59
N ALA A 48 -5.28 10.51 -4.29
CA ALA A 48 -5.93 10.64 -3.00
C ALA A 48 -6.80 9.42 -2.67
N ALA A 49 -7.69 9.00 -3.57
CA ALA A 49 -8.53 7.82 -3.36
C ALA A 49 -7.70 6.54 -3.18
N LYS A 50 -6.60 6.40 -3.94
CA LYS A 50 -5.67 5.28 -3.81
C LYS A 50 -4.97 5.26 -2.45
N LYS A 51 -4.56 6.43 -1.97
CA LYS A 51 -3.96 6.58 -0.63
C LYS A 51 -4.95 6.18 0.46
N GLU A 52 -6.18 6.67 0.39
CA GLU A 52 -7.23 6.36 1.37
C GLU A 52 -7.52 4.85 1.45
N ALA A 53 -7.66 4.18 0.30
CA ALA A 53 -7.89 2.73 0.26
C ALA A 53 -6.77 1.91 0.92
N LEU A 54 -5.52 2.30 0.73
CA LEU A 54 -4.36 1.64 1.34
C LEU A 54 -4.24 1.98 2.83
N GLU A 55 -4.47 3.23 3.22
CA GLU A 55 -4.44 3.65 4.64
C GLU A 55 -5.55 2.99 5.46
N ALA A 56 -6.72 2.70 4.85
CA ALA A 56 -7.81 1.99 5.49
C ALA A 56 -7.45 0.57 5.98
N VAL A 57 -6.40 -0.05 5.42
CA VAL A 57 -5.90 -1.37 5.85
C VAL A 57 -4.58 -1.28 6.63
N GLY A 58 -4.20 -0.07 7.07
CA GLY A 58 -3.01 0.14 7.91
C GLY A 58 -1.70 0.33 7.16
N VAL A 59 -1.73 0.46 5.81
CA VAL A 59 -0.54 0.80 5.02
C VAL A 59 -0.23 2.28 5.20
N LYS A 60 1.00 2.63 5.55
CA LYS A 60 1.44 4.04 5.56
C LYS A 60 1.75 4.48 4.14
N VAL A 61 1.09 5.52 3.63
CA VAL A 61 1.28 6.00 2.26
C VAL A 61 1.85 7.40 2.21
N GLY A 62 3.09 7.52 1.70
CA GLY A 62 3.74 8.79 1.47
C GLY A 62 3.18 9.50 0.22
N THR A 63 3.12 10.83 0.27
CA THR A 63 2.74 11.68 -0.86
C THR A 63 3.92 12.08 -1.74
N THR A 64 5.14 11.89 -1.22
CA THR A 64 6.40 12.11 -1.94
C THR A 64 7.35 10.91 -1.73
N PRO A 65 8.31 10.68 -2.65
CA PRO A 65 9.30 9.61 -2.47
C PRO A 65 10.12 9.77 -1.19
N SER A 66 10.51 11.00 -0.84
CA SER A 66 11.28 11.31 0.37
C SER A 66 10.49 11.05 1.66
N GLU A 67 9.18 11.30 1.64
CA GLU A 67 8.30 10.97 2.76
C GLU A 67 8.19 9.45 2.95
N ALA A 68 7.96 8.71 1.86
CA ALA A 68 7.91 7.24 1.91
C ALA A 68 9.22 6.65 2.45
N ALA A 69 10.38 7.16 2.02
CA ALA A 69 11.67 6.75 2.55
C ALA A 69 11.80 6.99 4.07
N ARG A 70 11.32 8.13 4.58
CA ARG A 70 11.31 8.42 6.03
C ARG A 70 10.38 7.49 6.80
N MET A 71 9.22 7.16 6.23
CA MET A 71 8.29 6.19 6.81
C MET A 71 8.91 4.80 6.91
N VAL A 72 9.57 4.32 5.85
CA VAL A 72 10.31 3.04 5.86
C VAL A 72 11.36 3.04 6.96
N ARG A 73 12.20 4.08 7.04
CA ARG A 73 13.20 4.19 8.11
C ARG A 73 12.60 4.13 9.50
N THR A 74 11.47 4.80 9.71
CA THR A 74 10.78 4.81 11.02
C THR A 74 10.24 3.42 11.36
N VAL A 75 9.59 2.76 10.40
CA VAL A 75 9.06 1.39 10.55
C VAL A 75 10.18 0.40 10.86
N LEU A 76 11.32 0.51 10.18
CA LEU A 76 12.46 -0.38 10.40
C LEU A 76 13.20 -0.08 11.72
N ALA A 77 13.35 1.20 12.10
CA ALA A 77 14.01 1.58 13.35
C ALA A 77 13.22 1.12 14.59
N GLY A 78 11.89 1.05 14.51
CA GLY A 78 11.04 0.48 15.56
C GLY A 78 11.12 -1.04 15.66
N ARG A 79 11.78 -1.72 14.71
CA ARG A 79 11.99 -3.16 14.68
C ARG A 79 13.46 -3.44 14.98
N SER A 80 13.83 -3.41 16.25
CA SER A 80 15.14 -3.90 16.70
C SER A 80 15.35 -5.32 16.17
N HIS A 81 16.50 -5.57 15.52
CA HIS A 81 16.89 -6.87 14.94
C HIS A 81 16.56 -8.02 15.90
N GLY A 82 15.52 -8.82 15.60
CA GLY A 82 15.10 -9.91 16.49
C GLY A 82 13.75 -10.56 16.22
N GLU A 83 13.06 -10.25 15.11
CA GLU A 83 11.85 -10.98 14.70
C GLU A 83 12.07 -11.52 13.28
N GLU A 84 12.69 -12.69 13.20
CA GLU A 84 12.38 -13.59 12.09
C GLU A 84 10.86 -13.78 12.07
N ALA A 85 10.28 -13.65 10.88
CA ALA A 85 8.84 -13.78 10.68
C ALA A 85 8.33 -15.05 11.36
N GLY A 86 7.74 -14.88 12.55
CA GLY A 86 7.27 -15.97 13.39
C GLY A 86 6.24 -16.80 12.63
N ALA A 87 6.58 -18.07 12.47
CA ALA A 87 5.70 -19.22 12.36
C ALA A 87 4.34 -18.99 11.68
N LEU A 88 4.26 -19.39 10.41
CA LEU A 88 3.04 -19.96 9.87
C LEU A 88 2.70 -21.21 10.70
N SER A 89 1.86 -21.03 11.71
CA SER A 89 1.29 -22.11 12.52
C SER A 89 -0.23 -21.98 12.51
N GLU A 90 -0.85 -22.95 11.84
CA GLU A 90 -2.17 -23.56 12.09
C GLU A 90 -3.25 -23.40 11.00
N ALA A 91 -3.33 -24.47 10.20
CA ALA A 91 -4.53 -25.20 9.81
C ALA A 91 -5.66 -24.50 9.03
N ALA A 92 -5.68 -24.74 7.71
CA ALA A 92 -6.93 -24.94 7.00
C ALA A 92 -7.40 -26.39 7.26
N PRO A 93 -8.56 -26.64 7.92
CA PRO A 93 -9.09 -27.98 8.01
C PRO A 93 -9.65 -28.41 6.65
N THR A 94 -9.26 -29.61 6.24
CA THR A 94 -9.84 -30.36 5.13
C THR A 94 -11.35 -30.57 5.37
N ALA A 95 -12.19 -30.05 4.48
CA ALA A 95 -13.59 -30.44 4.42
C ALA A 95 -13.72 -31.71 3.56
N ARG A 96 -14.46 -32.69 4.11
CA ARG A 96 -14.81 -33.99 3.53
C ARG A 96 -15.62 -33.86 2.25
#